data_AF-A0AAD6HLJ5-F1
#
_entry.id   AF-A0AAD6HLJ5-F1
#
_cell.length_a   1.000
_cell.length_b   1.000
_cell.length_c   1.000
_cell.angle_alpha   90.00
_cell.angle_beta   90.00
_cell.angle_gamma   90.00
#
_symmetry.space_group_name_H-M   'P 1'
#
loop_
_entity.id
_entity.type
_entity.pdbx_description
1 polymer ?
#
loop_
_entity_poly.entity_id
_entity_poly.type
_entity_poly.pdbx_seq_one_letter_code
_entity_poly.pdbx_strand_id
1 'polypeptide(L)'
;MPMQFNRATQEPYLRLLPPHSNIIITPHRLGQFEHEVTSRVEILNHPQVWPFLAGTPYPYLAEHAEEWVRTDYEEKRAVIEALRLGYNQDSSGCDLSESNLAFFDQCPFTCIRQVLSEDPEGHPLQDNFIGDIALRRYSFYEHLTGSSERTAAQAHNKALPPGDKEIVWGLGCSLPRDMHSWMFFL
;
A
#
# COMPACT_ATOMS: atom_id res chain seq x y z
N MET A 1 -9.57 8.13 -7.41
CA MET A 1 -8.36 8.13 -8.26
C MET A 1 -8.41 6.87 -9.11
N PRO A 2 -8.29 6.96 -10.45
CA PRO A 2 -8.24 5.77 -11.28
C PRO A 2 -6.88 5.05 -11.12
N MET A 3 -6.91 3.73 -11.16
CA MET A 3 -5.71 2.90 -11.27
C MET A 3 -5.07 3.08 -12.65
N GLN A 4 -3.75 3.17 -12.70
CA GLN A 4 -2.96 3.30 -13.92
C GLN A 4 -1.94 2.16 -14.01
N PHE A 5 -1.40 1.92 -15.19
CA PHE A 5 -0.35 0.93 -15.42
C PHE A 5 0.88 1.59 -16.04
N ASN A 6 2.06 1.25 -15.52
CA ASN A 6 3.32 1.64 -16.13
C ASN A 6 3.52 0.80 -17.40
N ARG A 7 3.70 1.44 -18.56
CA ARG A 7 3.80 0.73 -19.84
C ARG A 7 5.02 -0.18 -19.95
N ALA A 8 6.14 0.24 -19.37
CA ALA A 8 7.39 -0.51 -19.46
C ALA A 8 7.40 -1.73 -18.53
N THR A 9 6.88 -1.57 -17.32
CA THR A 9 6.94 -2.63 -16.28
C THR A 9 5.63 -3.39 -16.10
N GLN A 10 4.54 -2.92 -16.72
CA GLN A 10 3.17 -3.38 -16.47
C GLN A 10 2.78 -3.35 -14.98
N GLU A 11 3.44 -2.50 -14.19
CA GLU A 11 3.13 -2.33 -12.77
C GLU A 11 1.87 -1.47 -12.60
N PRO A 12 0.87 -1.93 -11.83
CA PRO A 12 -0.25 -1.09 -11.45
C PRO A 12 0.18 -0.06 -10.41
N TYR A 13 -0.29 1.17 -10.54
CA TYR A 13 -0.07 2.24 -9.55
C TYR A 13 -1.28 3.15 -9.42
N LEU A 14 -1.42 3.77 -8.26
CA LEU A 14 -2.32 4.89 -8.02
C LEU A 14 -1.51 6.17 -8.06
N ARG A 15 -2.02 7.22 -8.69
CA ARG A 15 -1.39 8.54 -8.69
C ARG A 15 -2.27 9.51 -7.93
N LEU A 16 -1.67 10.28 -7.01
CA LEU A 16 -2.40 11.30 -6.28
C LEU A 16 -2.86 12.42 -7.23
N LEU A 17 -4.00 13.03 -6.90
CA LEU A 17 -4.51 14.17 -7.67
C LEU A 17 -3.64 15.41 -7.42
N PRO A 18 -3.68 16.41 -8.33
CA PRO A 18 -3.05 17.70 -8.09
C PRO A 18 -3.46 18.29 -6.73
N PRO A 19 -2.51 18.89 -5.98
CA PRO A 19 -1.16 19.26 -6.40
C PRO A 19 -0.07 18.20 -6.12
N HIS A 20 -0.42 16.98 -5.69
CA HIS A 20 0.55 15.92 -5.33
C HIS A 20 0.74 14.90 -6.45
N SER A 21 0.58 15.31 -7.71
CA SER A 21 0.71 14.41 -8.84
C SER A 21 2.10 13.78 -8.96
N ASN A 22 3.11 14.30 -8.27
CA ASN A 22 4.44 13.70 -8.14
C ASN A 22 4.50 12.51 -7.16
N ILE A 23 3.39 12.12 -6.55
CA ILE A 23 3.31 10.99 -5.62
C ILE A 23 2.48 9.87 -6.24
N ILE A 24 3.04 8.67 -6.21
CA ILE A 24 2.37 7.44 -6.62
C ILE A 24 2.35 6.44 -5.46
N ILE A 25 1.36 5.55 -5.49
CA ILE A 25 1.26 4.41 -4.57
C ILE A 25 1.36 3.14 -5.41
N THR A 26 2.34 2.31 -5.11
CA THR A 26 2.63 1.07 -5.85
C THR A 26 2.59 -0.13 -4.91
N PRO A 27 2.56 -1.35 -5.44
CA PRO A 27 3.01 -2.53 -4.70
C PRO A 27 4.52 -2.49 -4.41
N HIS A 28 4.97 -3.43 -3.58
CA HIS A 28 6.39 -3.70 -3.39
C HIS A 28 7.03 -4.25 -4.67
N ARG A 29 8.28 -3.85 -4.93
CA ARG A 29 9.05 -4.27 -6.10
C ARG A 29 10.18 -5.21 -5.71
N LEU A 30 10.02 -6.51 -5.93
CA LEU A 30 11.11 -7.47 -5.71
C LEU A 30 12.34 -7.21 -6.60
N GLY A 31 12.17 -6.61 -7.79
CA GLY A 31 13.29 -6.21 -8.64
C GLY A 31 14.14 -5.07 -8.08
N GLN A 32 13.65 -4.35 -7.05
CA GLN A 32 14.33 -3.26 -6.35
C GLN A 32 14.50 -3.59 -4.85
N PHE A 33 14.58 -4.89 -4.51
CA PHE A 33 14.50 -5.38 -3.14
C PHE A 33 15.53 -4.74 -2.19
N GLU A 34 16.80 -4.66 -2.59
CA GLU A 34 17.85 -4.04 -1.76
C GLU A 34 17.52 -2.57 -1.45
N HIS A 35 17.08 -1.82 -2.46
CA HIS A 35 16.71 -0.42 -2.29
C HIS A 35 15.48 -0.24 -1.37
N GLU A 36 14.48 -1.12 -1.50
CA GLU A 36 13.29 -1.14 -0.63
C GLU A 36 13.67 -1.41 0.83
N VAL A 37 14.56 -2.37 1.06
CA VAL A 37 15.08 -2.74 2.38
C VAL A 37 15.86 -1.57 2.99
N THR A 38 16.85 -1.01 2.27
CA THR A 38 17.66 0.11 2.75
C THR A 38 16.81 1.32 3.09
N SER A 39 15.94 1.75 2.18
CA SER A 39 15.09 2.94 2.39
C SER A 39 14.16 2.75 3.59
N ARG A 40 13.60 1.56 3.77
CA ARG A 40 12.73 1.24 4.91
C ARG A 40 13.49 1.24 6.24
N VAL A 41 14.70 0.69 6.28
CA VAL A 41 15.58 0.75 7.47
C VAL A 41 15.88 2.20 7.85
N GLU A 42 16.20 3.04 6.87
CA GLU A 42 16.46 4.47 7.11
C GLU A 42 15.22 5.19 7.67
N ILE A 43 14.07 5.00 7.04
CA ILE A 43 12.81 5.65 7.44
C ILE A 43 12.38 5.21 8.85
N LEU A 44 12.39 3.91 9.14
CA LEU A 44 11.84 3.37 10.40
C LEU A 44 12.79 3.54 11.59
N ASN A 45 14.07 3.82 11.37
CA ASN A 45 14.99 4.26 12.43
C ASN A 45 15.05 5.78 12.58
N HIS A 46 14.42 6.55 11.69
CA HIS A 46 14.49 7.99 11.75
C HIS A 46 13.90 8.52 13.08
N PRO A 47 14.58 9.43 13.80
CA PRO A 47 14.19 9.87 15.15
C PRO A 47 12.81 10.55 15.21
N GLN A 48 12.31 11.00 14.07
CA GLN A 48 10.99 11.61 13.96
C GLN A 48 9.88 10.63 13.57
N VAL A 49 10.21 9.38 13.24
CA VAL A 49 9.27 8.33 12.82
C VAL A 49 9.12 7.29 13.93
N TRP A 50 10.23 6.69 14.40
CA TRP A 50 10.18 5.56 15.32
C TRP A 50 9.36 5.78 16.61
N PRO A 51 9.31 6.97 17.25
CA PRO A 51 8.53 7.16 18.46
C PRO A 51 7.02 7.03 18.26
N PHE A 52 6.55 7.09 17.01
CA PHE A 52 5.14 7.03 16.64
C PHE A 52 4.74 5.66 16.06
N LEU A 53 5.68 4.73 15.95
CA LEU A 53 5.41 3.39 15.42
C LEU A 53 4.87 2.48 16.53
N ALA A 54 3.80 1.74 16.22
CA ALA A 54 3.23 0.73 17.10
C ALA A 54 3.63 -0.67 16.64
N GLY A 55 4.41 -1.39 17.45
CA GLY A 55 4.79 -2.78 17.19
C GLY A 55 6.01 -2.97 16.27
N THR A 56 6.59 -1.89 15.74
CA THR A 56 7.85 -1.96 15.00
C THR A 56 9.03 -2.13 15.98
N PRO A 57 9.92 -3.11 15.78
CA PRO A 57 11.10 -3.27 16.62
C PRO A 57 12.06 -2.09 16.47
N TYR A 58 12.71 -1.70 17.57
CA TYR A 58 13.73 -0.65 17.60
C TYR A 58 15.01 -1.16 18.29
N PRO A 59 16.20 -1.07 17.65
CA PRO A 59 16.42 -0.58 16.28
C PRO A 59 15.78 -1.49 15.23
N TYR A 60 15.37 -0.89 14.10
CA TYR A 60 14.79 -1.63 12.99
C TYR A 60 15.92 -2.13 12.08
N LEU A 61 16.13 -3.45 12.05
CA LEU A 61 17.23 -4.07 11.33
C LEU A 61 16.86 -4.41 9.88
N ALA A 62 17.87 -4.67 9.05
CA ALA A 62 17.67 -5.06 7.65
C ALA A 62 16.84 -6.35 7.54
N GLU A 63 17.05 -7.31 8.44
CA GLU A 63 16.32 -8.59 8.46
C GLU A 63 14.82 -8.36 8.70
N HIS A 64 14.45 -7.38 9.53
CA HIS A 64 13.05 -7.02 9.74
C HIS A 64 12.43 -6.42 8.47
N ALA A 65 13.18 -5.59 7.75
CA ALA A 65 12.74 -5.00 6.50
C ALA A 65 12.60 -6.05 5.39
N GLU A 66 13.54 -6.98 5.29
CA GLU A 66 13.51 -8.09 4.34
C GLU A 66 12.31 -9.00 4.56
N GLU A 67 12.07 -9.40 5.81
CA GLU A 67 10.93 -10.22 6.20
C GLU A 67 9.61 -9.49 5.87
N TRP A 68 9.53 -8.20 6.19
CA TRP A 68 8.34 -7.39 5.92
C TRP A 68 8.06 -7.30 4.42
N VAL A 69 9.04 -6.87 3.61
CA VAL A 69 8.87 -6.69 2.15
C VAL A 69 8.47 -8.02 1.49
N ARG A 70 9.10 -9.13 1.90
CA ARG A 70 8.79 -10.45 1.34
C ARG A 70 7.39 -10.89 1.73
N THR A 71 7.03 -10.79 3.00
CA THR A 71 5.70 -11.18 3.50
C THR A 71 4.60 -10.35 2.84
N ASP A 72 4.76 -9.02 2.81
CA ASP A 72 3.79 -8.10 2.22
C ASP A 72 3.57 -8.39 0.73
N TYR A 73 4.66 -8.63 -0.01
CA TYR A 73 4.60 -9.01 -1.41
C TYR A 73 3.91 -10.35 -1.63
N GLU A 74 4.25 -11.40 -0.86
CA GLU A 74 3.62 -12.72 -1.02
C GLU A 74 2.12 -12.68 -0.72
N GLU A 75 1.70 -11.98 0.33
CA GLU A 75 0.28 -11.81 0.66
C GLU A 75 -0.50 -11.19 -0.50
N LYS A 76 0.08 -10.15 -1.13
CA LYS A 76 -0.59 -9.34 -2.17
C LYS A 76 -0.36 -9.86 -3.58
N ARG A 77 0.54 -10.82 -3.78
CA ARG A 77 0.95 -11.34 -5.10
C ARG A 77 -0.25 -11.74 -5.95
N ALA A 78 -1.19 -12.48 -5.40
CA ALA A 78 -2.36 -12.96 -6.14
C ALA A 78 -3.23 -11.78 -6.66
N VAL A 79 -3.38 -10.73 -5.87
CA VAL A 79 -4.11 -9.51 -6.27
C VAL A 79 -3.35 -8.78 -7.38
N ILE A 80 -2.04 -8.60 -7.23
CA ILE A 80 -1.19 -7.92 -8.23
C ILE A 80 -1.27 -8.65 -9.58
N GLU A 81 -1.17 -9.99 -9.58
CA GLU A 81 -1.27 -10.79 -10.80
C GLU A 81 -2.68 -10.73 -11.42
N ALA A 82 -3.74 -10.76 -10.60
CA ALA A 82 -5.10 -10.59 -11.10
C ALA A 82 -5.30 -9.23 -11.78
N LEU A 83 -4.76 -8.14 -11.21
CA LEU A 83 -4.80 -6.80 -11.81
C LEU A 83 -4.03 -6.73 -13.13
N ARG A 84 -2.86 -7.36 -13.21
CA ARG A 84 -2.06 -7.46 -14.46
C ARG A 84 -2.80 -8.23 -15.55
N LEU A 85 -3.42 -9.36 -15.19
CA LEU A 85 -4.21 -10.17 -16.12
C LEU A 85 -5.42 -9.39 -16.64
N GLY A 86 -6.14 -8.68 -15.78
CA GLY A 86 -7.27 -7.82 -16.17
C GLY A 86 -6.86 -6.76 -17.19
N TYR A 87 -5.76 -6.05 -16.94
CA TYR A 87 -5.23 -5.05 -17.89
C TYR A 87 -4.90 -5.61 -19.27
N ASN A 88 -4.28 -6.79 -19.32
CA ASN A 88 -3.96 -7.46 -20.57
C ASN A 88 -5.23 -7.93 -21.32
N GLN A 89 -6.31 -8.23 -20.61
CA GLN A 89 -7.60 -8.65 -21.19
C GLN A 89 -8.48 -7.48 -21.61
N ASP A 90 -8.48 -6.35 -20.89
CA ASP A 90 -9.25 -5.15 -21.26
C ASP A 90 -8.66 -4.46 -22.50
N SER A 91 -7.36 -4.65 -22.76
CA SER A 91 -6.71 -4.27 -24.02
C SER A 91 -7.30 -4.99 -25.25
N SER A 92 -8.11 -6.04 -25.05
CA SER A 92 -8.88 -6.74 -26.08
C SER A 92 -10.34 -6.26 -26.25
N GLY A 93 -10.78 -5.21 -25.54
CA GLY A 93 -12.08 -4.56 -25.77
C GLY A 93 -13.27 -5.20 -25.03
N CYS A 94 -13.06 -5.75 -23.83
CA CYS A 94 -14.13 -6.31 -23.01
C CYS A 94 -14.73 -5.22 -22.11
N ASP A 95 -16.03 -4.94 -22.25
CA ASP A 95 -16.78 -4.02 -21.37
C ASP A 95 -16.75 -4.52 -19.91
N LEU A 96 -16.06 -3.80 -19.03
CA LEU A 96 -16.15 -3.99 -17.58
C LEU A 96 -17.47 -3.38 -17.08
N SER A 97 -18.59 -4.12 -17.21
CA SER A 97 -19.80 -3.79 -16.47
C SER A 97 -19.54 -3.91 -14.96
N GLU A 98 -20.16 -3.04 -14.15
CA GLU A 98 -20.05 -3.03 -12.68
C GLU A 98 -20.29 -4.41 -12.02
N SER A 99 -20.96 -5.32 -12.73
CA SER A 99 -21.23 -6.71 -12.32
C SER A 99 -20.02 -7.66 -12.31
N ASN A 100 -18.86 -7.27 -12.86
CA ASN A 100 -17.63 -8.09 -12.90
C ASN A 100 -16.47 -7.50 -12.08
N LEU A 101 -16.73 -6.50 -11.22
CA LEU A 101 -15.71 -5.96 -10.33
C LEU A 101 -15.29 -7.00 -9.29
N ALA A 102 -14.07 -7.51 -9.44
CA ALA A 102 -13.46 -8.38 -8.43
C ALA A 102 -13.15 -7.56 -7.18
N PHE A 103 -13.77 -7.91 -6.05
CA PHE A 103 -13.43 -7.35 -4.75
C PHE A 103 -12.32 -8.16 -4.11
N PHE A 104 -11.30 -7.47 -3.61
CA PHE A 104 -10.18 -8.07 -2.89
C PHE A 104 -10.23 -7.67 -1.43
N ASP A 105 -9.83 -8.60 -0.56
CA ASP A 105 -9.73 -8.33 0.88
C ASP A 105 -8.44 -7.61 1.28
N GLN A 106 -7.58 -7.33 0.29
CA GLN A 106 -6.27 -6.76 0.48
C GLN A 106 -6.04 -5.63 -0.52
N CYS A 107 -5.43 -4.55 -0.05
CA CYS A 107 -4.93 -3.49 -0.91
C CYS A 107 -3.49 -3.80 -1.33
N PRO A 108 -3.20 -3.97 -2.63
CA PRO A 108 -1.84 -4.23 -3.10
C PRO A 108 -0.97 -2.96 -3.11
N PHE A 109 -1.56 -1.77 -2.97
CA PHE A 109 -0.88 -0.49 -3.06
C PHE A 109 -0.42 -0.03 -1.67
N THR A 110 0.80 -0.43 -1.28
CA THR A 110 1.33 -0.17 0.06
C THR A 110 2.57 0.72 0.09
N CYS A 111 3.24 0.94 -1.03
CA CYS A 111 4.44 1.75 -1.11
C CYS A 111 4.13 3.16 -1.59
N ILE A 112 4.44 4.18 -0.80
CA ILE A 112 4.38 5.59 -1.21
C ILE A 112 5.71 5.95 -1.86
N ARG A 113 5.64 6.48 -3.08
CA ARG A 113 6.81 6.83 -3.88
C ARG A 113 6.70 8.25 -4.44
N GLN A 114 7.82 8.96 -4.47
CA GLN A 114 7.95 10.24 -5.13
C GLN A 114 8.54 10.04 -6.53
N VAL A 115 7.80 10.43 -7.57
CA VAL A 115 8.26 10.44 -8.95
C VAL A 115 9.34 11.50 -9.12
N LEU A 116 10.48 11.10 -9.68
CA LEU A 116 11.63 11.94 -9.97
C LEU A 116 11.70 12.34 -11.45
N SER A 117 11.23 11.47 -12.34
CA SER A 117 11.16 11.72 -13.78
C SER A 117 10.04 10.92 -14.45
N GLU A 118 9.56 11.43 -15.59
CA GLU A 118 8.46 10.87 -16.35
C GLU A 118 8.82 10.72 -17.82
N ASP A 119 8.14 9.81 -18.50
CA ASP A 119 8.16 9.71 -19.96
C ASP A 119 7.31 10.86 -20.59
N PRO A 120 7.39 11.07 -21.92
CA PRO A 120 6.60 12.11 -22.59
C PRO A 120 5.08 11.98 -22.41
N GLU A 121 4.58 10.79 -22.07
CA GLU A 121 3.18 10.48 -21.80
C GLU A 121 2.79 10.68 -20.33
N GLY A 122 3.72 11.03 -19.45
CA GLY A 122 3.49 11.28 -18.02
C GLY A 122 3.50 10.02 -17.15
N HIS A 123 4.07 8.90 -17.62
CA HIS A 123 4.29 7.72 -16.78
C HIS A 123 5.63 7.79 -16.03
N PRO A 124 5.70 7.30 -14.78
CA PRO A 124 6.94 7.33 -14.00
C PRO A 124 8.07 6.53 -14.67
N LEU A 125 9.22 7.15 -14.88
CA LEU A 125 10.46 6.48 -15.30
C LEU A 125 11.36 6.18 -14.11
N GLN A 126 11.43 7.13 -13.17
CA GLN A 126 12.20 6.99 -11.94
C GLN A 126 11.39 7.52 -10.77
N ASP A 127 11.46 6.83 -9.64
CA ASP A 127 10.83 7.23 -8.40
C ASP A 127 11.69 6.81 -7.21
N ASN A 128 11.43 7.42 -6.05
CA ASN A 128 12.06 7.06 -4.78
C ASN A 128 11.00 6.55 -3.79
N PHE A 129 11.32 5.50 -3.05
CA PHE A 129 10.49 5.04 -1.93
C PHE A 129 10.60 6.04 -0.79
N ILE A 130 9.47 6.58 -0.35
CA ILE A 130 9.42 7.62 0.69
C ILE A 130 8.54 7.20 1.87
N GLY A 131 7.98 6.00 1.87
CA GLY A 131 7.14 5.56 2.96
C GLY A 131 6.16 4.48 2.56
N ASP A 132 5.32 4.10 3.53
CA ASP A 132 4.27 3.12 3.31
C ASP A 132 2.90 3.59 3.77
N ILE A 133 1.89 2.93 3.23
CA ILE A 133 0.49 3.06 3.59
C ILE A 133 -0.09 1.66 3.68
N ALA A 134 -0.93 1.43 4.67
CA ALA A 134 -1.60 0.16 4.88
C ALA A 134 -3.08 0.41 5.05
N LEU A 135 -3.88 -0.17 4.15
CA LEU A 135 -5.32 -0.29 4.31
C LEU A 135 -5.62 -1.74 4.68
N ARG A 136 -6.08 -1.95 5.92
CA ARG A 136 -6.38 -3.28 6.46
C ARG A 136 -7.65 -3.24 7.28
N ARG A 137 -8.28 -4.39 7.50
CA ARG A 137 -9.43 -4.47 8.43
C ARG A 137 -9.01 -3.93 9.80
N TYR A 138 -9.84 -3.06 10.37
CA TYR A 138 -9.50 -2.30 11.56
C TYR A 138 -9.26 -3.22 12.75
N SER A 139 -8.27 -2.87 13.57
CA SER A 139 -7.84 -3.67 14.72
C SER A 139 -8.55 -3.30 16.03
N PHE A 140 -9.46 -2.33 16.02
CA PHE A 140 -10.26 -1.86 17.16
C PHE A 140 -9.40 -1.49 18.37
N TYR A 141 -8.54 -0.47 18.20
CA TYR A 141 -7.56 -0.05 19.20
C TYR A 141 -8.16 0.65 20.42
N GLU A 142 -9.43 1.08 20.34
CA GLU A 142 -10.23 1.60 21.43
C GLU A 142 -10.55 0.55 22.51
N HIS A 143 -10.44 -0.74 22.17
CA HIS A 143 -10.58 -1.83 23.13
C HIS A 143 -9.22 -2.32 23.63
N LEU A 144 -9.18 -2.73 24.90
CA LEU A 144 -7.96 -3.26 25.52
C LEU A 144 -7.43 -4.47 24.74
N THR A 145 -6.11 -4.54 24.61
CA THR A 145 -5.43 -5.69 24.00
C THR A 145 -5.77 -6.97 24.75
N GLY A 146 -6.26 -7.99 24.02
CA GLY A 146 -6.65 -9.28 24.59
C GLY A 146 -8.06 -9.33 25.20
N SER A 147 -8.82 -8.23 25.16
CA SER A 147 -10.21 -8.22 25.63
C SER A 147 -11.14 -9.05 24.73
N SER A 148 -12.23 -9.57 25.32
CA SER A 148 -13.27 -10.29 24.58
C SER A 148 -13.99 -9.35 23.61
N GLU A 149 -14.17 -8.08 23.98
CA GLU A 149 -14.78 -7.05 23.14
C GLU A 149 -13.95 -6.82 21.87
N ARG A 150 -12.63 -6.63 22.01
CA ARG A 150 -11.72 -6.48 20.85
C ARG A 150 -11.75 -7.69 19.94
N THR A 151 -11.71 -8.88 20.55
CA THR A 151 -11.71 -10.15 19.81
C THR A 151 -13.01 -10.35 19.04
N ALA A 152 -14.16 -10.05 19.66
CA ALA A 152 -15.47 -10.14 19.03
C ALA A 152 -15.61 -9.13 17.87
N ALA A 153 -15.18 -7.89 18.07
CA ALA A 153 -15.21 -6.86 17.02
C ALA A 153 -14.32 -7.23 15.82
N GLN A 154 -13.09 -7.71 16.08
CA GLN A 154 -12.18 -8.19 15.04
C GLN A 154 -12.75 -9.39 14.28
N ALA A 155 -13.34 -10.35 14.99
CA ALA A 155 -13.94 -11.55 14.38
C ALA A 155 -15.15 -11.18 13.51
N HIS A 156 -16.04 -10.31 14.00
CA HIS A 156 -17.18 -9.82 13.25
C HIS A 156 -16.72 -9.09 11.98
N ASN A 157 -15.79 -8.13 12.13
CA ASN A 157 -15.28 -7.39 10.99
C ASN A 157 -14.57 -8.32 10.00
N LYS A 158 -13.80 -9.33 10.42
CA LYS A 158 -13.14 -10.30 9.53
C LYS A 158 -14.12 -11.21 8.78
N ALA A 159 -15.30 -11.47 9.33
CA ALA A 159 -16.28 -12.36 8.73
C ALA A 159 -17.05 -11.73 7.55
N LEU A 160 -17.04 -10.40 7.42
CA LEU A 160 -17.71 -9.68 6.33
C LEU A 160 -17.04 -9.98 4.98
N PRO A 161 -17.79 -10.28 3.91
CA PRO A 161 -17.21 -10.57 2.60
C PRO A 161 -16.52 -9.35 1.98
N PRO A 162 -15.49 -9.53 1.12
CA PRO A 162 -14.87 -8.40 0.41
C PRO A 162 -15.90 -7.56 -0.35
N GLY A 163 -15.78 -6.23 -0.25
CA GLY A 163 -16.73 -5.29 -0.84
C GLY A 163 -17.95 -4.95 0.04
N ASP A 164 -18.11 -5.60 1.20
CA ASP A 164 -19.16 -5.24 2.14
C ASP A 164 -18.93 -3.83 2.72
N LYS A 165 -19.98 -3.01 2.68
CA LYS A 165 -19.97 -1.61 3.15
C LYS A 165 -19.84 -1.49 4.68
N GLU A 166 -20.11 -2.56 5.42
CA GLU A 166 -20.02 -2.58 6.89
C GLU A 166 -18.60 -2.88 7.37
N ILE A 167 -17.65 -3.17 6.46
CA ILE A 167 -16.25 -3.37 6.84
C ILE A 167 -15.69 -2.07 7.40
N VAL A 168 -15.16 -2.17 8.62
CA VAL A 168 -14.40 -1.09 9.24
C VAL A 168 -12.95 -1.22 8.82
N TRP A 169 -12.46 -0.24 8.08
CA TRP A 169 -11.07 -0.18 7.62
C TRP A 169 -10.21 0.65 8.57
N GLY A 170 -8.98 0.17 8.80
CA GLY A 170 -7.91 0.90 9.45
C GLY A 170 -6.90 1.39 8.42
N LEU A 171 -6.52 2.66 8.55
CA LEU A 171 -5.43 3.26 7.79
C LEU A 171 -4.19 3.38 8.69
N GLY A 172 -3.06 2.90 8.20
CA GLY A 172 -1.75 3.16 8.79
C GLY A 172 -0.79 3.70 7.74
N CYS A 173 0.23 4.43 8.15
CA CYS A 173 1.23 4.98 7.24
C CYS A 173 2.51 5.35 7.99
N SER A 174 3.63 5.30 7.27
CA SER A 174 4.92 5.81 7.73
C SER A 174 5.49 6.70 6.64
N LEU A 175 5.68 7.98 6.95
CA LEU A 175 6.28 8.98 6.06
C LEU A 175 7.34 9.78 6.83
N PRO A 176 8.36 10.34 6.16
CA PRO A 176 9.18 11.42 6.70
C PRO A 176 8.32 12.63 7.10
N ARG A 177 8.71 13.33 8.18
CA ARG A 177 7.94 14.46 8.73
C ARG A 177 7.71 15.59 7.73
N ASP A 178 8.69 15.87 6.87
CA ASP A 178 8.55 16.91 5.82
C ASP A 178 7.42 16.60 4.82
N MET A 179 6.83 15.40 4.93
CA MET A 179 5.70 14.91 4.17
C MET A 179 4.45 14.59 5.02
N HIS A 180 4.39 14.99 6.29
CA HIS A 180 3.21 14.76 7.15
C HIS A 180 2.05 15.73 6.90
N SER A 181 2.31 16.91 6.31
CA SER A 181 1.26 17.89 5.99
C SER A 181 0.27 17.42 4.91
N TRP A 182 0.61 16.39 4.15
CA TRP A 182 -0.18 15.87 3.02
C TRP A 182 -1.35 14.96 3.44
N MET A 183 -1.40 14.53 4.70
CA MET A 183 -2.29 13.44 5.13
C MET A 183 -3.69 13.87 5.59
N PHE A 184 -3.95 15.18 5.70
CA PHE A 184 -5.24 15.72 6.15
C PHE A 184 -6.27 15.90 5.03
N PHE A 185 -6.02 15.37 3.81
CA PHE A 185 -6.86 15.59 2.63
C PHE A 185 -7.43 14.31 1.99
N LEU A 186 -7.41 13.17 2.71
CA LEU A 186 -8.19 11.96 2.39
C LEU A 186 -9.30 11.77 3.42
#